data_AF-A0A5N9GVY6-F1
#
_entry.id   AF-A0A5N9GVY6-F1
#
_cell.length_a   1.000
_cell.length_b   1.000
_cell.length_c   1.000
_cell.angle_alpha   90.00
_cell.angle_beta   90.00
_cell.angle_gamma   90.00
#
_symmetry.space_group_name_H-M   'P 1'
#
loop_
_entity.id
_entity.type
_entity.pdbx_description
1 polymer ?
#
loop_
_entity_poly.entity_id
_entity_poly.type
_entity_poly.pdbx_seq_one_letter_code
_entity_poly.pdbx_strand_id
1 'polypeptide(L)'
;MIFRPTASAPIVADSQTVYLDAAAKTEGVDYSIVDATGVVTFGVAPAGAVAVTIDYTSVPPATGVAITIDYEQGGVNEVMFTVGVPLKGSSIDLTITTDSDADGLLSDESPKSHRTIISYVDEFQRVPDLAWTWTQSGRVVGTSDSILDWGEKITITVKLTALSPELAEDGTFTLEITPEGGSTLHINRRIPTLIDAIMDLK
;
A
#
# COMPACT_ATOMS: atom_id res chain seq x y z
N MET A 1 -2.38 3.14 -11.20
CA MET A 1 -3.50 4.09 -11.44
C MET A 1 -4.39 3.49 -12.50
N ILE A 2 -5.51 2.89 -12.10
CA ILE A 2 -6.44 2.27 -13.03
C ILE A 2 -7.79 2.93 -12.79
N PHE A 3 -8.21 3.75 -13.73
CA PHE A 3 -9.55 4.32 -13.75
C PHE A 3 -10.51 3.27 -14.30
N ARG A 4 -11.42 2.78 -13.45
CA ARG A 4 -12.50 1.90 -13.92
C ARG A 4 -13.81 2.32 -13.26
N PRO A 5 -14.84 2.72 -14.02
CA PRO A 5 -16.19 2.77 -13.50
C PRO A 5 -16.67 1.33 -13.27
N THR A 6 -17.14 1.02 -12.06
CA THR A 6 -17.66 -0.30 -11.67
C THR A 6 -19.03 -0.60 -12.28
N ALA A 7 -19.66 0.39 -12.93
CA ALA A 7 -20.87 0.22 -13.71
C ALA A 7 -20.59 0.55 -15.17
N SER A 8 -20.82 -0.44 -16.05
CA SER A 8 -20.90 -0.28 -17.50
C SER A 8 -22.13 0.55 -17.85
N ALA A 9 -22.10 1.86 -17.54
CA ALA A 9 -22.97 2.81 -18.21
C ALA A 9 -22.29 3.08 -19.56
N PRO A 10 -22.88 2.65 -20.70
CA PRO A 10 -22.32 2.99 -22.00
C PRO A 10 -22.22 4.51 -22.07
N ILE A 11 -21.03 5.00 -22.46
CA ILE A 11 -20.87 6.40 -22.86
C ILE A 11 -21.88 6.62 -23.98
N VAL A 12 -22.60 7.74 -23.97
CA VAL A 12 -23.38 8.12 -25.14
C VAL A 12 -22.39 8.26 -26.28
N ALA A 13 -22.52 7.41 -27.31
CA ALA A 13 -21.62 7.43 -28.46
C ALA A 13 -21.48 8.88 -28.98
N ASP A 14 -20.25 9.27 -29.28
CA ASP A 14 -19.88 10.60 -29.77
C ASP A 14 -20.15 11.77 -28.79
N SER A 15 -20.38 11.52 -27.50
CA SER A 15 -20.60 12.59 -26.49
C SER A 15 -19.32 13.11 -25.83
N GLN A 16 -18.20 12.47 -26.09
CA GLN A 16 -16.93 12.74 -25.45
C GLN A 16 -16.19 13.95 -26.04
N THR A 17 -15.41 14.62 -25.20
CA THR A 17 -14.35 15.53 -25.64
C THR A 17 -13.14 15.35 -24.74
N VAL A 18 -11.98 15.03 -25.35
CA VAL A 18 -10.70 14.92 -24.65
C VAL A 18 -9.96 16.26 -24.73
N TYR A 19 -9.38 16.68 -23.62
CA TYR A 19 -8.57 17.88 -23.51
C TYR A 19 -7.14 17.53 -23.08
N LEU A 20 -6.16 18.23 -23.67
CA LEU A 20 -4.78 18.26 -23.20
C LEU A 20 -4.48 19.69 -22.72
N ASP A 21 -4.17 19.88 -21.45
CA ASP A 21 -4.01 21.20 -20.81
C ASP A 21 -5.15 22.17 -21.15
N ALA A 22 -6.39 21.68 -20.97
CA ALA A 22 -7.64 22.38 -21.30
C ALA A 22 -7.86 22.72 -22.79
N ALA A 23 -6.99 22.27 -23.71
CA ALA A 23 -7.20 22.39 -25.14
C ALA A 23 -7.90 21.14 -25.69
N ALA A 24 -9.10 21.33 -26.25
CA ALA A 24 -9.89 20.25 -26.84
C ALA A 24 -9.14 19.59 -28.02
N LYS A 25 -9.30 18.27 -28.13
CA LYS A 25 -8.70 17.42 -29.15
C LYS A 25 -9.76 16.80 -30.04
N THR A 26 -9.34 16.40 -31.23
CA THR A 26 -10.20 15.89 -32.28
C THR A 26 -10.14 14.37 -32.31
N GLU A 27 -11.30 13.72 -32.17
CA GLU A 27 -11.41 12.27 -32.33
C GLU A 27 -11.14 11.84 -33.78
N GLY A 28 -10.49 10.69 -33.94
CA GLY A 28 -10.02 10.16 -35.22
C GLY A 28 -8.75 10.82 -35.76
N VAL A 29 -8.33 11.96 -35.18
CA VAL A 29 -7.10 12.66 -35.55
C VAL A 29 -6.07 12.57 -34.42
N ASP A 30 -6.44 13.03 -33.23
CA ASP A 30 -5.55 13.11 -32.06
C ASP A 30 -5.70 11.87 -31.17
N TYR A 31 -6.91 11.34 -31.06
CA TYR A 31 -7.24 10.17 -30.25
C TYR A 31 -8.36 9.34 -30.88
N SER A 32 -8.54 8.11 -30.39
CA SER A 32 -9.68 7.25 -30.65
C SER A 32 -10.26 6.75 -29.33
N ILE A 33 -11.56 6.47 -29.28
CA ILE A 33 -12.22 5.89 -28.10
C ILE A 33 -12.99 4.63 -28.47
N VAL A 34 -13.08 3.70 -27.52
CA VAL A 34 -14.00 2.57 -27.59
C VAL A 34 -15.18 2.85 -26.67
N ASP A 35 -16.32 3.30 -27.21
CA ASP A 35 -17.49 3.73 -26.43
C ASP A 35 -18.00 2.67 -25.44
N ALA A 36 -17.88 1.39 -25.82
CA ALA A 36 -18.30 0.26 -24.99
C ALA A 36 -17.46 0.10 -23.71
N THR A 37 -16.21 0.55 -23.73
CA THR A 37 -15.25 0.36 -22.62
C THR A 37 -14.66 1.67 -22.10
N GLY A 38 -14.94 2.80 -22.74
CA GLY A 38 -14.38 4.12 -22.42
C GLY A 38 -12.87 4.22 -22.61
N VAL A 39 -12.25 3.31 -23.37
CA VAL A 39 -10.79 3.29 -23.54
C VAL A 39 -10.39 4.32 -24.57
N VAL A 40 -9.59 5.32 -24.16
CA VAL A 40 -9.01 6.34 -25.05
C VAL A 40 -7.59 5.96 -25.44
N THR A 41 -7.29 6.00 -26.74
CA THR A 41 -5.96 5.75 -27.31
C THR A 41 -5.49 6.97 -28.08
N PHE A 42 -4.33 7.52 -27.72
CA PHE A 42 -3.70 8.61 -28.46
C PHE A 42 -2.87 8.07 -29.64
N GLY A 43 -2.99 8.70 -30.81
CA GLY A 43 -2.17 8.34 -31.99
C GLY A 43 -0.70 8.73 -31.82
N VAL A 44 -0.46 9.81 -31.07
CA VAL A 44 0.88 10.27 -30.66
C VAL A 44 0.80 10.61 -29.17
N ALA A 45 1.77 10.16 -28.39
CA ALA A 45 1.82 10.46 -26.96
C ALA A 45 1.86 12.00 -26.72
N PRO A 46 1.10 12.52 -25.75
CA PRO A 46 1.22 13.92 -25.34
C PRO A 46 2.67 14.28 -24.97
N ALA A 47 3.15 15.42 -25.45
CA ALA A 47 4.52 15.86 -25.19
C ALA A 47 4.62 16.56 -23.83
N GLY A 48 5.51 16.08 -22.95
CA GLY A 48 5.76 16.69 -21.64
C GLY A 48 4.75 16.29 -20.56
N ALA A 49 4.80 16.99 -19.43
CA ALA A 49 3.86 16.81 -18.33
C ALA A 49 2.58 17.61 -18.60
N VAL A 50 1.59 16.95 -19.20
CA VAL A 50 0.33 17.56 -19.66
C VAL A 50 -0.84 16.93 -18.91
N ALA A 51 -1.79 17.76 -18.47
CA ALA A 51 -3.04 17.30 -17.88
C ALA A 51 -3.96 16.74 -18.96
N VAL A 52 -4.49 15.53 -18.74
CA VAL A 52 -5.49 14.91 -19.61
C VAL A 52 -6.85 14.95 -18.92
N THR A 53 -7.82 15.60 -19.55
CA THR A 53 -9.20 15.68 -19.07
C THR A 53 -10.14 15.07 -20.10
N ILE A 54 -11.16 14.34 -19.66
CA ILE A 54 -12.17 13.75 -20.55
C ILE A 54 -13.56 14.12 -20.01
N ASP A 55 -14.31 14.85 -20.82
CA ASP A 55 -15.72 15.13 -20.58
C ASP A 55 -16.56 14.20 -21.44
N TYR A 56 -17.63 13.60 -20.90
CA TYR A 56 -18.57 12.76 -21.66
C TYR A 56 -19.96 12.77 -21.05
N THR A 57 -20.97 12.41 -21.84
CA THR A 57 -22.34 12.20 -21.34
C THR A 57 -22.55 10.72 -21.08
N SER A 58 -22.97 10.37 -19.86
CA SER A 58 -23.40 9.01 -19.55
C SER A 58 -24.85 8.79 -19.96
N VAL A 59 -25.20 7.60 -20.44
CA VAL A 59 -26.60 7.17 -20.50
C VAL A 59 -27.02 6.87 -19.06
N PRO A 60 -27.92 7.65 -18.43
CA PRO A 60 -28.39 7.28 -17.10
C PRO A 60 -29.14 5.94 -17.20
N PRO A 61 -28.88 4.93 -16.34
CA PRO A 61 -29.91 3.93 -16.07
C PRO A 61 -31.17 4.68 -15.57
N ALA A 62 -32.35 4.09 -15.75
CA ALA A 62 -33.66 4.69 -15.41
C ALA A 62 -33.84 5.05 -13.91
N THR A 63 -32.78 5.02 -13.12
CA THR A 63 -32.72 5.37 -11.71
C THR A 63 -31.35 6.01 -11.50
N GLY A 64 -31.34 7.23 -10.94
CA GLY A 64 -30.23 8.17 -10.98
C GLY A 64 -28.82 7.60 -10.76
N VAL A 65 -27.85 8.18 -11.44
CA VAL A 65 -26.42 7.87 -11.27
C VAL A 65 -25.99 8.35 -9.88
N ALA A 66 -25.76 7.41 -8.98
CA ALA A 66 -24.95 7.67 -7.80
C ALA A 66 -23.49 7.73 -8.27
N ILE A 67 -22.90 8.94 -8.30
CA ILE A 67 -21.44 9.07 -8.33
C ILE A 67 -21.00 8.83 -6.89
N THR A 68 -20.71 7.58 -6.55
CA THR A 68 -20.04 7.27 -5.30
C THR A 68 -18.55 7.50 -5.54
N ILE A 69 -18.00 8.55 -4.92
CA ILE A 69 -16.55 8.75 -4.83
C ILE A 69 -16.10 7.91 -3.64
N ASP A 70 -15.86 6.63 -3.88
CA ASP A 70 -15.26 5.77 -2.87
C ASP A 70 -13.77 6.11 -2.80
N TYR A 71 -13.35 6.84 -1.75
CA TYR A 71 -11.98 6.81 -1.28
C TYR A 71 -11.84 5.53 -0.46
N GLU A 72 -11.78 4.40 -1.14
CA GLU A 72 -11.17 3.24 -0.50
C GLU A 72 -9.67 3.56 -0.47
N GLN A 73 -9.09 3.70 0.72
CA GLN A 73 -7.66 3.39 0.81
C GLN A 73 -7.52 1.95 0.35
N GLY A 74 -7.10 1.79 -0.90
CA GLY A 74 -6.67 0.52 -1.44
C GLY A 74 -5.57 0.00 -0.54
N GLY A 75 -5.91 -1.06 0.20
CA GLY A 75 -4.99 -1.79 1.03
C GLY A 75 -4.42 -1.05 2.25
N VAL A 76 -4.04 -1.83 3.25
CA VAL A 76 -3.17 -1.36 4.33
C VAL A 76 -1.73 -1.37 3.83
N ASN A 77 -1.08 -0.20 3.81
CA ASN A 77 0.31 -0.06 3.34
C ASN A 77 1.35 -0.34 4.42
N GLU A 78 1.02 -0.05 5.68
CA GLU A 78 1.94 -0.17 6.80
C GLU A 78 1.24 -0.62 8.08
N VAL A 79 1.97 -1.37 8.91
CA VAL A 79 1.54 -1.71 10.27
C VAL A 79 2.59 -1.22 11.26
N MET A 80 2.13 -0.45 12.25
CA MET A 80 2.98 0.07 13.32
C MET A 80 2.66 -0.61 14.65
N PHE A 81 3.68 -1.02 15.40
CA PHE A 81 3.51 -1.54 16.75
C PHE A 81 4.73 -1.25 17.63
N THR A 82 4.51 -1.17 18.94
CA THR A 82 5.58 -0.92 19.91
C THR A 82 5.97 -2.20 20.61
N VAL A 83 7.26 -2.49 20.67
CA VAL A 83 7.84 -3.64 21.40
C VAL A 83 8.83 -3.17 22.46
N GLY A 84 9.07 -4.02 23.45
CA GLY A 84 10.08 -3.82 24.48
C GLY A 84 10.50 -5.17 25.08
N VAL A 85 11.71 -5.22 25.64
CA VAL A 85 12.24 -6.44 26.27
C VAL A 85 11.77 -6.53 27.73
N PRO A 86 11.24 -7.68 28.20
CA PRO A 86 10.83 -7.85 29.58
C PRO A 86 12.01 -7.75 30.55
N LEU A 87 11.74 -7.48 31.83
CA LEU A 87 12.78 -7.46 32.87
C LEU A 87 13.54 -8.79 32.88
N LYS A 88 14.87 -8.72 32.69
CA LYS A 88 15.81 -9.86 32.55
C LYS A 88 15.77 -10.62 31.21
N GLY A 89 15.11 -10.10 30.18
CA GLY A 89 15.29 -10.60 28.81
C GLY A 89 16.69 -10.29 28.28
N SER A 90 17.16 -11.11 27.34
CA SER A 90 18.36 -10.79 26.55
C SER A 90 18.07 -9.64 25.60
N SER A 91 19.10 -8.84 25.32
CA SER A 91 19.04 -7.77 24.33
C SER A 91 18.72 -8.35 22.95
N ILE A 92 17.99 -7.59 22.12
CA ILE A 92 17.60 -8.00 20.77
C ILE A 92 18.33 -7.12 19.75
N ASP A 93 19.00 -7.73 18.78
CA ASP A 93 19.61 -7.01 17.66
C ASP A 93 18.56 -6.68 16.58
N LEU A 94 18.37 -5.38 16.38
CA LEU A 94 17.46 -4.76 15.42
C LEU A 94 18.22 -4.08 14.28
N THR A 95 19.45 -4.52 14.02
CA THR A 95 20.16 -4.17 12.80
C THR A 95 19.25 -4.48 11.62
N ILE A 96 19.23 -3.57 10.66
CA ILE A 96 18.29 -3.56 9.55
C ILE A 96 19.02 -3.58 8.21
N THR A 97 18.35 -4.11 7.19
CA THR A 97 18.77 -4.02 5.79
C THR A 97 17.96 -2.91 5.14
N THR A 98 18.63 -2.10 4.33
CA THR A 98 17.93 -1.12 3.50
C THR A 98 17.21 -1.84 2.39
N ASP A 99 15.91 -1.61 2.27
CA ASP A 99 15.12 -1.93 1.08
C ASP A 99 15.51 -0.91 -0.02
N SER A 100 16.32 -1.34 -0.98
CA SER A 100 17.02 -0.49 -1.94
C SER A 100 16.16 -0.18 -3.15
N ASP A 101 15.29 -1.12 -3.55
CA ASP A 101 14.37 -0.95 -4.68
C ASP A 101 12.95 -0.54 -4.26
N ALA A 102 12.70 -0.48 -2.94
CA ALA A 102 11.46 -0.03 -2.32
C ALA A 102 10.25 -0.90 -2.68
N ASP A 103 10.47 -2.20 -2.89
CA ASP A 103 9.41 -3.16 -3.20
C ASP A 103 8.68 -3.69 -1.95
N GLY A 104 9.26 -3.49 -0.76
CA GLY A 104 8.71 -3.94 0.51
C GLY A 104 9.23 -5.29 0.99
N LEU A 105 10.30 -5.84 0.39
CA LEU A 105 10.98 -7.06 0.80
C LEU A 105 12.44 -6.78 1.19
N LEU A 106 12.96 -7.56 2.14
CA LEU A 106 14.40 -7.64 2.42
C LEU A 106 15.01 -8.96 1.91
N SER A 107 14.16 -9.79 1.29
CA SER A 107 14.48 -11.17 0.93
C SER A 107 15.39 -11.30 -0.30
N ASP A 108 15.54 -10.23 -1.06
CA ASP A 108 16.34 -10.11 -2.28
C ASP A 108 17.44 -9.06 -2.18
N GLU A 109 17.41 -8.26 -1.11
CA GLU A 109 18.44 -7.27 -0.81
C GLU A 109 19.83 -7.88 -0.59
N SER A 110 20.86 -7.12 -0.97
CA SER A 110 22.26 -7.52 -0.82
C SER A 110 23.17 -6.33 -0.47
N PRO A 111 23.91 -6.36 0.65
CA PRO A 111 24.00 -7.48 1.61
C PRO A 111 22.79 -7.54 2.56
N LYS A 112 22.39 -8.75 2.95
CA LYS A 112 21.43 -8.97 4.05
C LYS A 112 22.11 -8.84 5.40
N SER A 113 21.88 -7.73 6.06
CA SER A 113 22.42 -7.37 7.37
C SER A 113 21.44 -7.53 8.52
N HIS A 114 20.13 -7.60 8.24
CA HIS A 114 19.12 -7.62 9.28
C HIS A 114 19.16 -8.91 10.09
N ARG A 115 18.80 -8.78 11.37
CA ARG A 115 18.86 -9.90 12.34
C ARG A 115 17.49 -10.29 12.88
N THR A 116 16.47 -9.50 12.57
CA THR A 116 15.07 -9.82 12.84
C THR A 116 14.33 -9.98 11.52
N ILE A 117 13.62 -11.09 11.35
CA ILE A 117 12.77 -11.37 10.20
C ILE A 117 11.32 -11.13 10.60
N ILE A 118 10.60 -10.33 9.82
CA ILE A 118 9.16 -10.11 9.98
C ILE A 118 8.45 -10.69 8.77
N SER A 119 7.59 -11.68 9.00
CA SER A 119 6.81 -12.33 7.93
C SER A 119 5.33 -12.05 8.11
N TYR A 120 4.61 -12.01 7.00
CA TYR A 120 3.17 -11.80 6.95
C TYR A 120 2.45 -13.07 6.50
N VAL A 121 1.27 -13.30 7.09
CA VAL A 121 0.40 -14.43 6.79
C VAL A 121 -1.05 -13.99 6.83
N ASP A 122 -1.81 -14.32 5.80
CA ASP A 122 -3.27 -14.26 5.80
C ASP A 122 -3.87 -15.54 5.20
N GLU A 123 -5.13 -15.50 4.78
CA GLU A 123 -5.80 -16.65 4.15
C GLU A 123 -5.36 -16.93 2.71
N PHE A 124 -4.74 -15.96 2.03
CA PHE A 124 -4.40 -16.01 0.61
C PHE A 124 -2.88 -16.18 0.36
N GLN A 125 -2.04 -15.66 1.26
CA GLN A 125 -0.61 -15.57 1.02
C GLN A 125 0.22 -15.73 2.31
N ARG A 126 1.49 -16.04 2.08
CA ARG A 126 2.57 -15.93 3.06
C ARG A 126 3.70 -15.16 2.41
N VAL A 127 4.04 -14.01 2.97
CA VAL A 127 5.11 -13.15 2.46
C VAL A 127 6.21 -13.09 3.53
N PRO A 128 7.32 -13.82 3.33
CA PRO A 128 8.42 -13.80 4.27
C PRO A 128 9.24 -12.51 4.14
N ASP A 129 9.92 -12.15 5.22
CA ASP A 129 11.02 -11.18 5.21
C ASP A 129 10.65 -9.82 4.58
N LEU A 130 9.53 -9.26 5.07
CA LEU A 130 9.04 -7.93 4.69
C LEU A 130 10.03 -6.84 5.12
N ALA A 131 10.06 -5.74 4.37
CA ALA A 131 10.75 -4.53 4.78
C ALA A 131 10.08 -3.92 6.02
N TRP A 132 10.91 -3.49 6.97
CA TRP A 132 10.48 -2.81 8.18
C TRP A 132 11.48 -1.72 8.53
N THR A 133 11.12 -0.85 9.46
CA THR A 133 11.99 0.16 10.08
C THR A 133 11.64 0.26 11.56
N TRP A 134 12.48 0.94 12.34
CA TRP A 134 12.17 1.20 13.74
C TRP A 134 12.61 2.59 14.17
N THR A 135 11.92 3.11 15.18
CA THR A 135 12.29 4.35 15.88
C THR A 135 12.27 4.10 17.38
N GLN A 136 13.24 4.65 18.11
CA GLN A 136 13.28 4.51 19.56
C GLN A 136 12.21 5.39 20.21
N SER A 137 11.45 4.82 21.15
CA SER A 137 10.39 5.52 21.87
C SER A 137 10.61 5.37 23.37
N GLY A 138 10.99 6.43 24.07
CA GLY A 138 11.20 6.41 25.53
C GLY A 138 12.65 6.65 25.97
N ARG A 139 13.05 6.04 27.10
CA ARG A 139 14.36 6.27 27.72
C ARG A 139 15.46 5.62 26.88
N VAL A 140 16.35 6.43 26.33
CA VAL A 140 17.60 5.99 25.68
C VAL A 140 18.60 5.62 26.78
N VAL A 141 18.89 4.33 26.98
CA VAL A 141 19.88 3.85 27.97
C VAL A 141 21.00 3.11 27.26
N GLY A 142 21.78 3.82 26.46
CA GLY A 142 22.81 3.18 25.66
C GLY A 142 23.03 3.97 24.40
N THR A 143 24.11 3.67 23.71
CA THR A 143 24.49 4.34 22.47
C THR A 143 23.42 4.16 21.38
N SER A 144 23.52 4.91 20.29
CA SER A 144 22.74 4.74 19.06
C SER A 144 23.06 3.41 18.35
N ASP A 145 23.12 2.32 19.10
CA ASP A 145 23.29 0.97 18.58
C ASP A 145 21.91 0.39 18.28
N SER A 146 21.85 -0.55 17.35
CA SER A 146 20.59 -1.18 16.95
C SER A 146 20.17 -2.25 17.95
N ILE A 147 20.48 -2.08 19.23
CA ILE A 147 20.22 -3.09 20.27
C ILE A 147 19.07 -2.62 21.14
N LEU A 148 18.03 -3.44 21.27
CA LEU A 148 16.92 -3.20 22.19
C LEU A 148 17.21 -3.87 23.53
N ASP A 149 17.41 -3.04 24.56
CA ASP A 149 17.71 -3.49 25.92
C ASP A 149 16.49 -3.50 26.85
N TRP A 150 16.67 -4.10 28.03
CA TRP A 150 15.64 -4.17 29.05
C TRP A 150 15.19 -2.75 29.49
N GLY A 151 13.88 -2.52 29.53
CA GLY A 151 13.31 -1.22 29.91
C GLY A 151 13.24 -0.18 28.78
N GLU A 152 13.76 -0.51 27.60
CA GLU A 152 13.59 0.31 26.40
C GLU A 152 12.33 -0.11 25.62
N LYS A 153 11.82 0.82 24.81
CA LYS A 153 10.74 0.56 23.86
C LYS A 153 11.12 1.13 22.50
N ILE A 154 10.70 0.44 21.46
CA ILE A 154 10.84 0.91 20.08
C ILE A 154 9.51 0.73 19.36
N THR A 155 9.25 1.59 18.38
CA THR A 155 8.14 1.46 17.46
C THR A 155 8.68 0.89 16.16
N ILE A 156 8.16 -0.26 15.75
CA ILE A 156 8.44 -0.92 14.47
C ILE A 156 7.35 -0.51 13.48
N THR A 157 7.75 -0.13 12.27
CA THR A 157 6.88 0.10 11.12
C THR A 157 7.20 -0.92 10.05
N VAL A 158 6.23 -1.77 9.71
CA VAL A 158 6.36 -2.82 8.68
C VAL A 158 5.69 -2.36 7.40
N LYS A 159 6.35 -2.52 6.26
CA LYS A 159 5.81 -2.24 4.92
C LYS A 159 5.03 -3.45 4.42
N LEU A 160 3.86 -3.21 3.83
CA LEU A 160 2.99 -4.24 3.25
C LEU A 160 2.84 -4.08 1.71
N THR A 161 3.71 -3.31 1.07
CA THR A 161 3.65 -3.04 -0.38
C THR A 161 3.95 -4.26 -1.24
N ALA A 162 4.63 -5.27 -0.67
CA ALA A 162 4.95 -6.52 -1.35
C ALA A 162 3.76 -7.53 -1.38
N LEU A 163 2.63 -7.21 -0.75
CA LEU A 163 1.49 -8.11 -0.68
C LEU A 163 0.75 -8.18 -2.02
N SER A 164 0.39 -9.41 -2.43
CA SER A 164 -0.44 -9.64 -3.60
C SER A 164 -1.31 -10.88 -3.37
N PRO A 165 -2.62 -10.72 -3.10
CA PRO A 165 -3.39 -9.46 -3.08
C PRO A 165 -3.00 -8.53 -1.92
N GLU A 166 -3.29 -7.23 -2.04
CA GLU A 166 -3.12 -6.27 -0.93
C GLU A 166 -4.04 -6.61 0.25
N LEU A 167 -3.63 -6.29 1.48
CA LEU A 167 -4.47 -6.48 2.67
C LEU A 167 -5.62 -5.47 2.68
N ALA A 168 -6.83 -5.93 2.38
CA ALA A 168 -8.03 -5.10 2.32
C ALA A 168 -8.84 -5.08 3.63
N GLU A 169 -9.95 -4.34 3.62
CA GLU A 169 -10.94 -4.29 4.70
C GLU A 169 -11.44 -5.68 5.10
N ASP A 170 -11.85 -5.84 6.36
CA ASP A 170 -12.34 -7.10 6.94
C ASP A 170 -11.35 -8.29 6.92
N GLY A 171 -10.16 -8.13 6.34
CA GLY A 171 -9.10 -9.11 6.26
C GLY A 171 -8.47 -9.41 7.63
N THR A 172 -8.13 -10.67 7.87
CA THR A 172 -7.39 -11.10 9.08
C THR A 172 -5.98 -11.48 8.69
N PHE A 173 -5.01 -10.97 9.43
CA PHE A 173 -3.60 -11.23 9.17
C PHE A 173 -2.85 -11.54 10.45
N THR A 174 -1.69 -12.19 10.28
CA THR A 174 -0.71 -12.42 11.32
C THR A 174 0.64 -11.90 10.87
N LEU A 175 1.28 -11.08 11.72
CA LEU A 175 2.72 -10.82 11.62
C LEU A 175 3.47 -11.78 12.53
N GLU A 176 4.47 -12.46 11.95
CA GLU A 176 5.40 -13.35 12.64
C GLU A 176 6.76 -12.68 12.75
N ILE A 177 7.11 -12.23 13.95
CA ILE A 177 8.36 -11.49 14.23
C ILE A 177 9.35 -12.46 14.87
N THR A 178 10.41 -12.80 14.14
CA THR A 178 11.43 -13.75 14.57
C THR A 178 12.77 -13.03 14.73
N PRO A 179 13.19 -12.69 15.97
CA PRO A 179 14.53 -12.17 16.22
C PRO A 179 15.60 -13.27 16.08
N GLU A 180 16.87 -12.88 15.90
CA GLU A 180 18.01 -13.82 15.79
C GLU A 180 18.17 -14.76 16.98
N GLY A 181 17.66 -14.35 18.15
CA GLY A 181 17.61 -15.14 19.37
C GLY A 181 16.32 -14.86 20.12
N GLY A 182 15.66 -15.92 20.59
CA GLY A 182 14.41 -15.83 21.33
C GLY A 182 13.28 -16.63 20.70
N SER A 183 12.03 -16.30 21.06
CA SER A 183 10.83 -16.90 20.50
C SER A 183 10.19 -15.97 19.49
N THR A 184 9.54 -16.53 18.47
CA THR A 184 8.73 -15.78 17.52
C THR A 184 7.52 -15.15 18.22
N LEU A 185 7.33 -13.86 18.01
CA LEU A 185 6.12 -13.13 18.43
C LEU A 185 5.10 -13.16 17.30
N HIS A 186 3.84 -13.51 17.62
CA HIS A 186 2.73 -13.46 16.68
C HIS A 186 1.79 -12.31 17.03
N ILE A 187 1.51 -11.45 16.07
CA ILE A 187 0.48 -10.40 16.15
C ILE A 187 -0.63 -10.76 15.18
N ASN A 188 -1.76 -11.23 15.69
CA ASN A 188 -2.96 -11.51 14.90
C ASN A 188 -3.96 -10.37 15.04
N ARG A 189 -4.40 -9.79 13.93
CA ARG A 189 -5.37 -8.68 13.89
C ARG A 189 -6.33 -8.83 12.72
N ARG A 190 -7.47 -8.15 12.82
CA ARG A 190 -8.47 -8.01 11.75
C ARG A 190 -8.62 -6.55 11.38
N ILE A 191 -8.56 -6.25 10.08
CA ILE A 191 -8.83 -4.91 9.56
C ILE A 191 -10.34 -4.64 9.68
N PRO A 192 -10.76 -3.47 10.17
CA PRO A 192 -12.17 -3.08 10.18
C PRO A 192 -12.74 -2.95 8.77
N THR A 193 -14.07 -2.86 8.69
CA THR A 193 -14.83 -2.66 7.44
C THR A 193 -14.66 -1.24 6.85
N LEU A 194 -13.93 -0.35 7.53
CA LEU A 194 -13.59 0.96 6.98
C LEU A 194 -12.14 1.26 7.34
N ILE A 195 -11.33 1.50 6.32
CA ILE A 195 -9.93 1.88 6.47
C ILE A 195 -9.83 3.40 6.48
N ASP A 196 -9.27 3.95 7.56
CA ASP A 196 -8.86 5.34 7.64
C ASP A 196 -7.33 5.42 7.50
N ALA A 197 -6.81 6.60 7.17
CA ALA A 197 -5.38 6.78 6.90
C ALA A 197 -4.47 6.39 8.07
N ILE A 198 -4.97 6.52 9.30
CA ILE A 198 -4.31 6.04 10.52
C ILE A 198 -5.39 5.46 11.42
N MET A 199 -5.21 4.22 11.87
CA MET A 199 -6.17 3.55 12.75
C MET A 199 -5.50 2.64 13.77
N ASP A 200 -6.07 2.57 14.97
CA ASP A 200 -5.66 1.62 16.00
C ASP A 200 -6.38 0.29 15.84
N LEU A 201 -5.62 -0.80 15.72
CA LEU A 201 -6.15 -2.16 15.65
C LEU A 201 -6.16 -2.81 17.04
N LYS A 202 -7.35 -3.21 17.49
CA LYS A 202 -7.55 -3.87 18.79
C LYS A 202 -7.23 -5.36 18.73
#